data_AF-A0A7Y0G8F0-F1
#
_entry.id   AF-A0A7Y0G8F0-F1
#
_cell.length_a   1.000
_cell.length_b   1.000
_cell.length_c   1.000
_cell.angle_alpha   90.00
_cell.angle_beta   90.00
_cell.angle_gamma   90.00
#
_symmetry.space_group_name_H-M   'P 1'
#
loop_
_entity.id
_entity.type
_entity.pdbx_description
1 polymer ?
#
loop_
_entity_poly.entity_id
_entity_poly.type
_entity_poly.pdbx_seq_one_letter_code
_entity_poly.pdbx_strand_id
1 'polypeptide(L)'
;MTRFFMAFFLAVLTGLASAQTAPIDSVPRDIDAERAKNSAERARLEIGFQTEDAACHEKFAVNSCLEKVNSRRRAVMADLRRDEILLNDEERKISGARQIRKSEDKAAPEKRQEATDRRANAAEDYQSRLSREKTKQLQRASVSSGEKTAREASAKRLTDHQKKPRARTDRQAAAAEEVKKFDDRQKQAQARRAQYEIDKLGRSKPPAKSLPLPE
;
A
#
# COMPACT_ATOMS: atom_id res chain seq x y z
N MET A 1 45.80 -6.57 34.50
CA MET A 1 46.26 -7.47 33.41
C MET A 1 45.19 -7.75 32.35
N THR A 2 43.89 -7.54 32.60
CA THR A 2 42.80 -7.82 31.63
C THR A 2 42.66 -6.80 30.49
N ARG A 3 43.16 -5.57 30.68
CA ARG A 3 43.05 -4.49 29.66
C ARG A 3 44.05 -4.62 28.51
N PHE A 4 45.23 -5.20 28.75
CA PHE A 4 46.23 -5.45 27.71
C PHE A 4 45.85 -6.63 26.81
N PHE A 5 45.20 -7.67 27.36
CA PHE A 5 44.72 -8.80 26.58
C PHE A 5 43.59 -8.42 25.61
N MET A 6 42.71 -7.47 25.98
CA MET A 6 41.64 -7.02 25.08
C MET A 6 42.16 -6.19 23.90
N ALA A 7 43.20 -5.38 24.11
CA ALA A 7 43.81 -4.61 23.03
C ALA A 7 44.56 -5.50 22.03
N PHE A 8 45.17 -6.59 22.50
CA PHE A 8 45.86 -7.55 21.63
C PHE A 8 44.87 -8.40 20.83
N PHE A 9 43.71 -8.74 21.39
CA PHE A 9 42.65 -9.48 20.66
C PHE A 9 41.98 -8.64 19.57
N LEU A 10 41.84 -7.32 19.77
CA LEU A 10 41.23 -6.44 18.76
C LEU A 10 42.17 -6.17 17.56
N ALA A 11 43.49 -6.22 17.77
CA ALA A 11 44.48 -6.03 16.72
C ALA A 11 44.66 -7.26 15.80
N VAL A 12 44.37 -8.46 16.29
CA VAL A 12 44.46 -9.71 15.51
C VAL A 12 43.25 -9.90 14.59
N LEU A 13 42.07 -9.35 14.91
CA LEU A 13 40.88 -9.46 14.05
C LEU A 13 40.88 -8.54 12.82
N THR A 14 41.72 -7.50 12.78
CA THR A 14 41.77 -6.56 11.64
C THR A 14 42.76 -6.95 10.54
N GLY A 15 43.48 -8.07 10.68
CA GLY A 15 44.53 -8.50 9.74
C GLY A 15 44.07 -9.37 8.56
N LEU A 16 42.81 -9.81 8.47
CA LEU A 16 42.35 -10.74 7.42
C LEU A 16 41.69 -10.07 6.19
N ALA A 17 41.60 -8.74 6.12
CA ALA A 17 40.80 -8.06 5.10
C ALA A 17 41.61 -7.46 3.93
N SER A 18 42.63 -8.16 3.42
CA SER A 18 43.36 -7.71 2.23
C SER A 18 43.79 -8.87 1.33
N ALA A 19 42.81 -9.61 0.81
CA ALA A 19 43.00 -10.31 -0.45
C ALA A 19 42.90 -9.27 -1.58
N GLN A 20 44.04 -8.66 -1.93
CA GLN A 20 44.13 -7.81 -3.12
C GLN A 20 43.92 -8.69 -4.36
N THR A 21 42.74 -8.62 -4.97
CA THR A 21 42.53 -9.11 -6.33
C THR A 21 43.20 -8.12 -7.27
N ALA A 22 44.46 -8.36 -7.61
CA ALA A 22 45.10 -7.67 -8.73
C ALA A 22 44.29 -7.97 -10.00
N PRO A 23 43.96 -6.95 -10.82
CA PRO A 23 43.40 -7.20 -12.14
C PRO A 23 44.51 -7.85 -12.98
N ILE A 24 44.36 -9.15 -13.24
CA ILE A 24 45.18 -9.82 -14.25
C ILE A 24 44.60 -9.34 -15.58
N ASP A 25 45.28 -8.39 -16.22
CA ASP A 25 45.12 -8.11 -17.65
C ASP A 25 45.61 -9.34 -18.42
N SER A 26 44.77 -10.38 -18.45
CA SER A 26 45.00 -11.56 -19.26
C SER A 26 44.65 -11.19 -20.70
N VAL A 27 45.68 -11.01 -21.54
CA VAL A 27 45.53 -11.17 -22.99
C VAL A 27 44.69 -12.44 -23.23
N PRO A 28 43.68 -12.43 -24.12
CA PRO A 28 42.89 -13.63 -24.38
C PRO A 28 43.82 -14.77 -24.81
N ARG A 29 44.11 -15.67 -23.87
CA ARG A 29 44.92 -16.85 -24.13
C ARG A 29 44.00 -17.92 -24.71
N ASP A 30 44.46 -18.53 -25.79
CA ASP A 30 43.85 -19.76 -26.28
C ASP A 30 44.23 -20.90 -25.32
N ILE A 31 43.34 -21.16 -24.35
CA ILE A 31 43.53 -22.19 -23.32
C ILE A 31 43.70 -23.58 -23.95
N ASP A 32 43.05 -23.84 -25.08
CA ASP A 32 43.15 -25.14 -25.75
C ASP A 32 44.52 -25.29 -26.42
N ALA A 33 45.04 -24.22 -27.04
CA ALA A 33 46.40 -24.21 -27.57
C ALA A 33 47.46 -24.39 -26.46
N GLU A 34 47.32 -23.73 -25.32
CA GLU A 34 48.23 -23.88 -24.18
C GLU A 34 48.17 -25.29 -23.57
N ARG A 35 46.97 -25.88 -23.47
CA ARG A 35 46.80 -27.27 -23.03
C ARG A 35 47.50 -28.25 -23.98
N ALA A 36 47.37 -28.04 -25.29
CA ALA A 36 48.04 -28.86 -26.29
C ALA A 36 49.58 -28.77 -26.16
N LYS A 37 50.12 -27.56 -25.92
CA LYS A 37 51.55 -27.36 -25.67
C LYS A 37 52.03 -28.10 -24.42
N ASN A 38 51.34 -27.96 -23.28
CA ASN A 38 51.73 -28.65 -22.04
C ASN A 38 51.66 -30.18 -22.18
N SER A 39 50.65 -30.70 -22.89
CA SER A 39 50.53 -32.13 -23.19
C SER A 39 51.69 -32.64 -24.06
N ALA A 40 52.06 -31.89 -25.10
CA ALA A 40 53.18 -32.21 -25.96
C ALA A 40 54.52 -32.17 -25.20
N GLU A 41 54.73 -31.18 -24.35
CA GLU A 41 55.95 -31.07 -23.53
C GLU A 41 56.04 -32.21 -22.51
N ARG A 42 54.92 -32.58 -21.86
CA ARG A 42 54.86 -33.77 -21.01
C ARG A 42 55.33 -35.02 -21.76
N ALA A 43 54.76 -35.27 -22.94
CA ALA A 43 55.07 -36.46 -23.72
C ALA A 43 56.56 -36.48 -24.12
N ARG A 44 57.10 -35.34 -24.54
CA ARG A 44 58.52 -35.18 -24.88
C ARG A 44 59.43 -35.48 -23.68
N LEU A 45 59.12 -34.92 -22.51
CA LEU A 45 59.89 -35.13 -21.29
C LEU A 45 59.86 -36.60 -20.85
N GLU A 46 58.69 -37.24 -20.92
CA GLU A 46 58.51 -38.64 -20.54
C GLU A 46 59.35 -39.58 -21.42
N ILE A 47 59.34 -39.35 -22.74
CA ILE A 47 60.19 -40.10 -23.70
C ILE A 47 61.68 -39.90 -23.36
N GLY A 48 62.07 -38.65 -23.05
CA GLY A 48 63.44 -38.33 -22.64
C GLY A 48 63.87 -39.10 -21.39
N PHE A 49 63.03 -39.10 -20.36
CA PHE A 49 63.31 -39.83 -19.11
C PHE A 49 63.33 -41.35 -19.29
N GLN A 50 62.48 -41.93 -20.14
CA GLN A 50 62.53 -43.36 -20.46
C GLN A 50 63.85 -43.74 -21.14
N THR A 51 64.35 -42.88 -22.03
CA THR A 51 65.65 -43.07 -22.70
C THR A 51 66.79 -42.99 -21.68
N GLU A 52 66.73 -42.05 -20.73
CA GLU A 52 67.72 -41.91 -19.67
C GLU A 52 67.72 -43.09 -18.69
N ASP A 53 66.55 -43.64 -18.36
CA ASP A 53 66.42 -44.84 -17.53
C ASP A 53 67.10 -46.03 -18.21
N ALA A 54 66.83 -46.25 -19.50
CA ALA A 54 67.49 -47.29 -20.29
C ALA A 54 69.03 -47.11 -20.28
N ALA A 55 69.51 -45.87 -20.45
CA ALA A 55 70.94 -45.57 -20.39
C ALA A 55 71.55 -45.75 -18.98
N CYS A 56 70.75 -45.66 -17.90
CA CYS A 56 71.22 -45.95 -16.55
C CYS A 56 71.44 -47.45 -16.31
N HIS A 57 70.67 -48.32 -16.95
CA HIS A 57 70.80 -49.77 -16.81
C HIS A 57 72.11 -50.33 -17.41
N GLU A 58 72.71 -49.61 -18.37
CA GLU A 58 74.01 -49.95 -18.95
C GLU A 58 75.22 -49.54 -18.07
N LYS A 59 74.99 -48.92 -16.91
CA LYS A 59 76.06 -48.41 -16.03
C LYS A 59 76.26 -49.31 -14.81
N PHE A 60 77.48 -49.36 -14.28
CA PHE A 60 77.77 -50.10 -13.04
C PHE A 60 77.02 -49.55 -11.81
N ALA A 61 76.84 -48.23 -11.72
CA ALA A 61 76.16 -47.58 -10.59
C ALA A 61 74.69 -47.26 -10.92
N VAL A 62 73.92 -48.26 -11.36
CA VAL A 62 72.51 -48.10 -11.83
C VAL A 62 71.68 -47.32 -10.83
N ASN A 63 71.67 -47.72 -9.55
CA ASN A 63 70.82 -47.10 -8.53
C ASN A 63 71.13 -45.61 -8.33
N SER A 64 72.42 -45.24 -8.30
CA SER A 64 72.82 -43.82 -8.19
C SER A 64 72.43 -43.02 -9.43
N CYS A 65 72.47 -43.63 -10.61
CA CYS A 65 72.03 -43.02 -11.85
C CYS A 65 70.51 -42.79 -11.85
N LEU A 66 69.74 -43.82 -11.52
CA LEU A 66 68.27 -43.76 -11.46
C LEU A 66 67.78 -42.73 -10.44
N GLU A 67 68.41 -42.63 -9.27
CA GLU A 67 68.03 -41.61 -8.28
C GLU A 67 68.19 -40.18 -8.81
N LYS A 68 69.24 -39.91 -9.59
CA LYS A 68 69.45 -38.59 -10.21
C LYS A 68 68.39 -38.31 -11.28
N VAL A 69 68.08 -39.30 -12.13
CA VAL A 69 67.03 -39.17 -13.15
C VAL A 69 65.67 -38.95 -12.49
N ASN A 70 65.33 -39.74 -11.47
CA ASN A 70 64.08 -39.61 -10.72
C ASN A 70 63.96 -38.26 -10.00
N SER A 71 65.05 -37.75 -9.43
CA SER A 71 65.06 -36.42 -8.80
C SER A 71 64.75 -35.32 -9.81
N ARG A 72 65.38 -35.36 -10.99
CA ARG A 72 65.11 -34.40 -12.05
C ARG A 72 63.69 -34.55 -12.61
N ARG A 73 63.23 -35.79 -12.82
CA ARG A 73 61.87 -36.08 -13.27
C ARG A 73 60.84 -35.47 -12.34
N ARG A 74 60.99 -35.66 -11.02
CA ARG A 74 60.08 -35.08 -10.03
C ARG A 74 60.06 -33.55 -10.10
N ALA A 75 61.22 -32.90 -10.21
CA ALA A 75 61.30 -31.44 -10.29
C ALA A 75 60.59 -30.90 -11.54
N VAL A 76 60.99 -31.37 -12.73
CA VAL A 76 60.45 -30.85 -13.99
C VAL A 76 58.95 -31.16 -14.14
N MET A 77 58.52 -32.37 -13.76
CA MET A 77 57.11 -32.74 -13.84
C MET A 77 56.25 -32.01 -12.80
N ALA A 78 56.82 -31.65 -11.63
CA ALA A 78 56.13 -30.82 -10.66
C ALA A 78 55.93 -29.39 -11.19
N ASP A 79 56.91 -28.84 -11.92
CA ASP A 79 56.81 -27.52 -12.52
C ASP A 79 55.71 -27.50 -13.59
N LEU A 80 55.73 -28.46 -14.52
CA LEU A 80 54.70 -28.61 -15.55
C LEU A 80 53.30 -28.80 -14.95
N ARG A 81 53.20 -29.56 -13.84
CA ARG A 81 51.92 -29.73 -13.12
C ARG A 81 51.43 -28.42 -12.52
N ARG A 82 52.31 -27.54 -12.02
CA ARG A 82 51.89 -26.23 -11.51
C ARG A 82 51.31 -25.37 -12.63
N ASP A 83 51.93 -25.38 -13.81
CA ASP A 83 51.44 -24.63 -14.97
C ASP A 83 50.04 -25.10 -15.41
N GLU A 84 49.82 -26.41 -15.42
CA GLU A 84 48.50 -26.98 -15.73
C GLU A 84 47.43 -26.63 -14.69
N ILE A 85 47.79 -26.62 -13.41
CA ILE A 85 46.86 -26.20 -12.34
C ILE A 85 46.44 -24.74 -12.56
N LEU A 86 47.38 -23.85 -12.86
CA LEU A 86 47.10 -22.44 -13.13
C LEU A 86 46.19 -22.28 -14.35
N LEU A 87 46.43 -23.05 -15.42
CA LEU A 87 45.60 -23.03 -16.62
C LEU A 87 44.17 -23.52 -16.34
N ASN A 88 44.02 -24.61 -15.58
CA ASN A 88 42.72 -25.15 -15.18
C ASN A 88 41.95 -24.18 -14.27
N ASP A 89 42.64 -23.44 -13.39
CA ASP A 89 42.02 -22.42 -12.55
C ASP A 89 41.45 -21.26 -13.36
N GLU A 90 42.19 -20.82 -14.39
CA GLU A 90 41.72 -19.79 -15.32
C GLU A 90 40.51 -20.25 -16.12
N GLU A 91 40.52 -21.48 -16.64
CA GLU A 91 39.37 -22.07 -17.34
C GLU A 91 38.15 -22.16 -16.43
N ARG A 92 38.31 -22.56 -15.17
CA ARG A 92 37.23 -22.58 -14.18
C ARG A 92 36.65 -21.18 -13.94
N LYS A 93 37.49 -20.15 -13.89
CA LYS A 93 37.03 -18.75 -13.77
C LYS A 93 36.23 -18.32 -14.99
N ILE A 94 36.73 -18.61 -16.20
CA ILE A 94 36.08 -18.23 -17.46
C ILE A 94 34.74 -18.95 -17.63
N SER A 95 34.72 -20.27 -17.40
CA SER A 95 33.49 -21.07 -17.48
C SER A 95 32.46 -20.66 -16.43
N GLY A 96 32.90 -20.39 -15.19
CA GLY A 96 32.05 -19.85 -14.13
C GLY A 96 31.44 -18.50 -14.51
N ALA A 97 32.26 -17.55 -14.99
CA ALA A 97 31.79 -16.25 -15.45
C ALA A 97 30.81 -16.37 -16.63
N ARG A 98 31.07 -17.28 -17.57
CA ARG A 98 30.18 -17.57 -18.70
C ARG A 98 28.83 -18.11 -18.24
N GLN A 99 28.82 -19.02 -17.26
CA GLN A 99 27.60 -19.59 -16.71
C GLN A 99 26.77 -18.57 -15.93
N ILE A 100 27.43 -17.67 -15.17
CA ILE A 100 26.76 -16.55 -14.49
C ILE A 100 26.09 -15.66 -15.51
N ARG A 101 26.83 -15.18 -16.54
CA ARG A 101 26.27 -14.34 -17.62
C ARG A 101 25.08 -15.01 -18.31
N LYS A 102 25.22 -16.29 -18.66
CA LYS A 102 24.12 -17.07 -19.26
C LYS A 102 22.89 -17.15 -18.36
N SER A 103 23.07 -17.21 -17.05
CA SER A 103 21.97 -17.26 -16.09
C SER A 103 21.31 -15.90 -15.92
N GLU A 104 22.10 -14.82 -15.91
CA GLU A 104 21.61 -13.45 -15.87
C GLU A 104 20.84 -13.08 -17.15
N ASP A 105 21.35 -13.45 -18.32
CA ASP A 105 20.68 -13.22 -19.61
C ASP A 105 19.34 -13.93 -19.69
N LYS A 106 19.27 -15.16 -19.16
CA LYS A 106 18.01 -15.92 -19.06
C LYS A 106 17.03 -15.29 -18.08
N ALA A 107 17.51 -14.79 -16.94
CA ALA A 107 16.67 -14.16 -15.92
C ALA A 107 16.26 -12.72 -16.28
N ALA A 108 16.97 -12.05 -17.18
CA ALA A 108 16.70 -10.66 -17.56
C ALA A 108 15.26 -10.41 -18.07
N PRO A 109 14.68 -11.19 -19.00
CA PRO A 109 13.30 -10.98 -19.44
C PRO A 109 12.28 -11.22 -18.32
N GLU A 110 12.46 -12.27 -17.52
CA GLU A 110 11.58 -12.59 -16.39
C GLU A 110 11.61 -11.49 -15.33
N LYS A 111 12.80 -10.99 -14.96
CA LYS A 111 12.96 -9.86 -14.05
C LYS A 111 12.32 -8.58 -14.59
N ARG A 112 12.39 -8.34 -15.91
CA ARG A 112 11.71 -7.20 -16.55
C ARG A 112 10.19 -7.35 -16.47
N GLN A 113 9.66 -8.53 -16.75
CA GLN A 113 8.23 -8.84 -16.64
C GLN A 113 7.73 -8.69 -15.19
N GLU A 114 8.43 -9.29 -14.22
CA GLU A 114 8.08 -9.16 -12.81
C GLU A 114 8.09 -7.70 -12.34
N ALA A 115 9.01 -6.88 -12.87
CA ALA A 115 9.03 -5.44 -12.58
C ALA A 115 7.87 -4.69 -13.25
N THR A 116 7.44 -5.07 -14.46
CA THR A 116 6.25 -4.49 -15.09
C THR A 116 4.98 -4.88 -14.36
N ASP A 117 4.86 -6.14 -13.95
CA ASP A 117 3.69 -6.66 -13.25
C ASP A 117 3.56 -6.02 -11.88
N ARG A 118 4.68 -5.87 -11.15
CA ARG A 118 4.70 -5.14 -9.87
C ARG A 118 4.22 -3.69 -10.03
N ARG A 119 4.61 -3.00 -11.10
CA ARG A 119 4.15 -1.63 -11.37
C ARG A 119 2.67 -1.58 -11.73
N ALA A 120 2.20 -2.53 -12.55
CA ALA A 120 0.79 -2.64 -12.92
C ALA A 120 -0.10 -2.89 -11.69
N ASN A 121 0.27 -3.85 -10.86
CA ASN A 121 -0.45 -4.19 -9.62
C ASN A 121 -0.47 -3.01 -8.63
N ALA A 122 0.64 -2.28 -8.50
CA ALA A 122 0.70 -1.09 -7.65
C ALA A 122 -0.22 0.05 -8.16
N ALA A 123 -0.28 0.24 -9.49
CA ALA A 123 -1.18 1.21 -10.09
C ALA A 123 -2.66 0.82 -9.89
N GLU A 124 -2.99 -0.47 -10.04
CA GLU A 124 -4.33 -1.00 -9.82
C GLU A 124 -4.76 -0.85 -8.35
N ASP A 125 -3.90 -1.21 -7.39
CA ASP A 125 -4.19 -1.05 -5.96
C ASP A 125 -4.45 0.43 -5.60
N TYR A 126 -3.67 1.34 -6.17
CA TYR A 126 -3.87 2.78 -6.00
C TYR A 126 -5.24 3.24 -6.52
N GLN A 127 -5.62 2.83 -7.73
CA GLN A 127 -6.94 3.14 -8.30
C GLN A 127 -8.09 2.53 -7.48
N SER A 128 -7.90 1.31 -6.99
CA SER A 128 -8.86 0.65 -6.11
C SER A 128 -9.08 1.44 -4.82
N ARG A 129 -8.00 1.94 -4.18
CA ARG A 129 -8.10 2.79 -2.99
C ARG A 129 -8.83 4.09 -3.27
N LEU A 130 -8.53 4.77 -4.38
CA LEU A 130 -9.21 5.99 -4.79
C LEU A 130 -10.71 5.77 -5.03
N SER A 131 -11.08 4.68 -5.71
CA SER A 131 -12.49 4.37 -5.99
C SER A 131 -13.28 4.05 -4.72
N ARG A 132 -12.67 3.33 -3.76
CA ARG A 132 -13.25 3.05 -2.44
C ARG A 132 -13.46 4.34 -1.65
N GLU A 133 -12.48 5.24 -1.65
CA GLU A 133 -12.59 6.52 -0.95
C GLU A 133 -13.69 7.40 -1.58
N LYS A 134 -13.75 7.47 -2.91
CA LYS A 134 -14.83 8.18 -3.63
C LYS A 134 -16.21 7.63 -3.29
N THR A 135 -16.35 6.30 -3.29
CA THR A 135 -17.61 5.64 -2.91
C THR A 135 -18.00 5.96 -1.47
N LYS A 136 -17.04 5.92 -0.55
CA LYS A 136 -17.24 6.25 0.87
C LYS A 136 -17.63 7.72 1.06
N GLN A 137 -17.05 8.64 0.30
CA GLN A 137 -17.41 10.06 0.31
C GLN A 137 -18.84 10.28 -0.20
N LEU A 138 -19.21 9.62 -1.31
CA LEU A 138 -20.58 9.68 -1.84
C LEU A 138 -21.60 9.13 -0.82
N GLN A 139 -21.28 8.02 -0.17
CA GLN A 139 -22.13 7.45 0.88
C GLN A 139 -22.25 8.36 2.10
N ARG A 140 -21.16 8.99 2.55
CA ARG A 140 -21.21 9.97 3.65
C ARG A 140 -22.04 11.20 3.27
N ALA A 141 -21.90 11.67 2.03
CA ALA A 141 -22.68 12.79 1.53
C ALA A 141 -24.19 12.47 1.47
N SER A 142 -24.55 11.27 1.02
CA SER A 142 -25.95 10.83 0.96
C SER A 142 -26.55 10.61 2.35
N VAL A 143 -25.79 10.06 3.30
CA VAL A 143 -26.23 9.93 4.70
C VAL A 143 -26.42 11.32 5.32
N SER A 144 -25.45 12.24 5.15
CA SER A 144 -25.59 13.59 5.70
C SER A 144 -26.77 14.37 5.09
N SER A 145 -27.04 14.23 3.80
CA SER A 145 -28.21 14.87 3.18
C SER A 145 -29.52 14.25 3.66
N GLY A 146 -29.58 12.92 3.81
CA GLY A 146 -30.71 12.22 4.44
C GLY A 146 -30.96 12.66 5.88
N GLU A 147 -29.91 12.82 6.68
CA GLU A 147 -30.01 13.34 8.04
C GLU A 147 -30.50 14.79 8.10
N LYS A 148 -30.01 15.66 7.20
CA LYS A 148 -30.47 17.05 7.10
C LYS A 148 -31.96 17.12 6.77
N THR A 149 -32.41 16.37 5.76
CA THR A 149 -33.83 16.35 5.36
C THR A 149 -34.71 15.76 6.48
N ALA A 150 -34.24 14.73 7.19
CA ALA A 150 -34.94 14.17 8.35
C ALA A 150 -35.03 15.16 9.53
N ARG A 151 -33.97 15.93 9.79
CA ARG A 151 -33.95 17.01 10.80
C ARG A 151 -34.90 18.14 10.43
N GLU A 152 -34.90 18.58 9.18
CA GLU A 152 -35.83 19.61 8.70
C GLU A 152 -37.29 19.15 8.78
N ALA A 153 -37.58 17.91 8.37
CA ALA A 153 -38.92 17.33 8.45
C ALA A 153 -39.40 17.20 9.91
N SER A 154 -38.52 16.76 10.83
CA SER A 154 -38.85 16.67 12.26
C SER A 154 -39.02 18.03 12.91
N ALA A 155 -38.18 19.01 12.60
CA ALA A 155 -38.34 20.40 13.05
C ALA A 155 -39.69 20.98 12.60
N LYS A 156 -40.06 20.79 11.32
CA LYS A 156 -41.36 21.23 10.79
C LYS A 156 -42.51 20.58 11.54
N ARG A 157 -42.48 19.26 11.75
CA ARG A 157 -43.49 18.53 12.55
C ARG A 157 -43.62 19.10 13.96
N LEU A 158 -42.51 19.40 14.63
CA LEU A 158 -42.52 20.02 15.97
C LEU A 158 -43.20 21.39 15.95
N THR A 159 -42.88 22.24 14.95
CA THR A 159 -43.51 23.56 14.83
C THR A 159 -45.02 23.46 14.56
N ASP A 160 -45.45 22.52 13.70
CA ASP A 160 -46.86 22.29 13.40
C ASP A 160 -47.62 21.76 14.63
N HIS A 161 -46.99 20.85 15.38
CA HIS A 161 -47.52 20.34 16.64
C HIS A 161 -47.66 21.43 17.70
N GLN A 162 -46.75 22.40 17.78
CA GLN A 162 -46.86 23.54 18.71
C GLN A 162 -47.92 24.57 18.26
N LYS A 163 -48.07 24.81 16.96
CA LYS A 163 -49.05 25.76 16.41
C LYS A 163 -50.49 25.25 16.54
N LYS A 164 -50.73 23.95 16.40
CA LYS A 164 -52.08 23.33 16.49
C LYS A 164 -52.85 23.64 17.79
N PRO A 165 -52.30 23.42 19.00
CA PRO A 165 -53.02 23.72 20.23
C PRO A 165 -53.25 25.22 20.39
N ARG A 166 -52.26 26.08 20.07
CA ARG A 166 -52.43 27.54 20.07
C ARG A 166 -53.56 27.98 19.14
N ALA A 167 -53.58 27.50 17.90
CA ALA A 167 -54.67 27.81 16.97
C ALA A 167 -56.04 27.30 17.46
N ARG A 168 -56.09 26.19 18.20
CA ARG A 168 -57.33 25.70 18.83
C ARG A 168 -57.77 26.58 19.99
N THR A 169 -56.85 26.99 20.87
CA THR A 169 -57.15 27.89 21.99
C THR A 169 -57.61 29.26 21.49
N ASP A 170 -56.95 29.78 20.45
CA ASP A 170 -57.31 31.07 19.84
C ASP A 170 -58.72 31.03 19.23
N ARG A 171 -59.05 29.94 18.52
CA ARG A 171 -60.41 29.72 17.99
C ARG A 171 -61.45 29.58 19.09
N GLN A 172 -61.14 28.90 20.19
CA GLN A 172 -62.05 28.77 21.33
C GLN A 172 -62.27 30.12 22.03
N ALA A 173 -61.21 30.91 22.22
CA ALA A 173 -61.30 32.25 22.79
C ALA A 173 -62.15 33.17 21.90
N ALA A 174 -61.93 33.17 20.59
CA ALA A 174 -62.74 33.92 19.64
C ALA A 174 -64.21 33.48 19.66
N ALA A 175 -64.48 32.17 19.69
CA ALA A 175 -65.86 31.66 19.79
C ALA A 175 -66.53 32.07 21.11
N ALA A 176 -65.82 32.03 22.23
CA ALA A 176 -66.35 32.47 23.53
C ALA A 176 -66.64 33.98 23.55
N GLU A 177 -65.81 34.79 22.90
CA GLU A 177 -66.06 36.22 22.72
C GLU A 177 -67.32 36.47 21.89
N GLU A 178 -67.50 35.74 20.79
CA GLU A 178 -68.70 35.83 19.95
C GLU A 178 -69.99 35.41 20.69
N VAL A 179 -69.94 34.36 21.53
CA VAL A 179 -71.08 33.97 22.38
C VAL A 179 -71.43 35.08 23.36
N LYS A 180 -70.45 35.71 24.03
CA LYS A 180 -70.71 36.85 24.93
C LYS A 180 -71.38 38.01 24.20
N LYS A 181 -70.87 38.37 23.00
CA LYS A 181 -71.50 39.41 22.16
C LYS A 181 -72.94 39.05 21.81
N PHE A 182 -73.22 37.79 21.52
CA PHE A 182 -74.56 37.32 21.20
C PHE A 182 -75.50 37.41 22.42
N ASP A 183 -75.05 36.95 23.59
CA ASP A 183 -75.82 37.03 24.84
C ASP A 183 -76.13 38.48 25.24
N ASP A 184 -75.16 39.38 25.10
CA ASP A 184 -75.34 40.81 25.36
C ASP A 184 -76.37 41.42 24.41
N ARG A 185 -76.33 41.05 23.12
CA ARG A 185 -77.35 41.47 22.15
C ARG A 185 -78.74 40.94 22.53
N GLN A 186 -78.86 39.71 23.04
CA GLN A 186 -80.14 39.17 23.50
C GLN A 186 -80.67 39.92 24.73
N LYS A 187 -79.84 40.15 25.74
CA LYS A 187 -80.22 40.90 26.95
C LYS A 187 -80.66 42.32 26.60
N GLN A 188 -79.92 43.01 25.74
CA GLN A 188 -80.32 44.34 25.25
C GLN A 188 -81.66 44.30 24.51
N ALA A 189 -81.91 43.27 23.69
CA ALA A 189 -83.20 43.12 23.01
C ALA A 189 -84.35 42.86 23.99
N GLN A 190 -84.14 42.03 25.02
CA GLN A 190 -85.13 41.78 26.08
C GLN A 190 -85.40 43.04 26.90
N ALA A 191 -84.36 43.77 27.31
CA ALA A 191 -84.49 45.04 28.02
C ALA A 191 -85.29 46.06 27.20
N ARG A 192 -85.00 46.19 25.90
CA ARG A 192 -85.79 47.06 25.00
C ARG A 192 -87.27 46.64 24.92
N ARG A 193 -87.57 45.34 24.87
CA ARG A 193 -88.95 44.84 24.87
C ARG A 193 -89.66 45.13 26.19
N ALA A 194 -89.01 44.90 27.33
CA ALA A 194 -89.57 45.20 28.65
C ALA A 194 -89.83 46.71 28.80
N GLN A 195 -88.89 47.55 28.36
CA GLN A 195 -89.05 49.00 28.32
C GLN A 195 -90.27 49.39 27.48
N TYR A 196 -90.43 48.81 26.29
CA TYR A 196 -91.58 49.07 25.43
C TYR A 196 -92.92 48.66 26.07
N GLU A 197 -92.99 47.53 26.77
CA GLU A 197 -94.20 47.13 27.50
C GLU A 197 -94.49 48.06 28.70
N ILE A 198 -93.47 48.51 29.43
CA ILE A 198 -93.63 49.54 30.49
C ILE A 198 -94.17 50.83 29.89
N ASP A 199 -93.57 51.31 28.80
CA ASP A 199 -93.99 52.54 28.11
C ASP A 199 -95.43 52.41 27.59
N LYS A 200 -95.81 51.21 27.10
CA LYS A 200 -97.18 50.91 26.65
C LYS A 200 -98.18 50.89 27.80
N LEU A 201 -97.83 50.34 28.96
CA LEU A 201 -98.64 50.36 30.19
C LEU A 201 -98.76 51.78 30.77
N GLY A 202 -97.69 52.58 30.67
CA GLY A 202 -97.69 54.01 31.02
C GLY A 202 -98.45 54.88 30.01
N ARG A 203 -98.73 54.38 28.80
CA ARG A 203 -99.51 55.06 27.79
C ARG A 203 -101.00 54.78 27.96
N SER A 204 -101.59 55.28 29.03
CA SER A 204 -103.05 55.46 29.11
C SER A 204 -103.45 56.58 28.14
N LYS A 205 -103.70 56.24 26.87
CA LYS A 205 -104.38 57.17 25.95
C LYS A 205 -105.81 57.36 26.45
N PRO A 206 -106.25 58.61 26.73
CA PRO A 206 -107.67 58.87 26.94
C PRO A 206 -108.44 58.43 25.68
N PRO A 207 -109.69 57.94 25.81
CA PRO A 207 -110.47 57.51 24.67
C PRO A 207 -110.55 58.66 23.65
N ALA A 208 -110.31 58.33 22.37
CA ALA A 208 -110.52 59.28 21.29
C ALA A 208 -111.95 59.82 21.40
N LYS A 209 -112.09 61.16 21.41
CA LYS A 209 -113.39 61.83 21.31
C LYS A 209 -114.15 61.25 20.11
N SER A 210 -115.37 60.79 20.35
CA SER A 210 -116.31 60.41 19.31
C SER A 210 -116.45 61.55 18.30
N LEU A 211 -116.27 61.22 17.02
CA LEU A 211 -116.59 62.12 15.91
C LEU A 211 -118.11 62.40 15.91
N PRO A 212 -118.53 63.66 15.67
CA PRO A 212 -119.94 64.07 15.75
C PRO A 212 -120.80 63.45 14.64
N LEU A 213 -122.02 63.05 15.02
CA LEU A 213 -123.12 62.67 14.12
C LEU A 213 -123.66 63.93 13.41
N PRO A 214 -123.73 63.97 12.07
CA PRO A 214 -124.48 65.00 11.35
C PRO A 214 -125.95 64.59 11.09
N GLU A 215 -126.82 65.59 11.15
CA GLU A 215 -128.21 65.61 10.63
C GLU A 215 -128.30 65.35 9.13
#